data_AF-A0A8D0GE41-F1
#
_entry.id   AF-A0A8D0GE41-F1
#
_cell.length_a   1.000
_cell.length_b   1.000
_cell.length_c   1.000
_cell.angle_alpha   90.00
_cell.angle_beta   90.00
_cell.angle_gamma   90.00
#
_symmetry.space_group_name_H-M   'P 1'
#
loop_
_entity.id
_entity.type
_entity.pdbx_description
1 polymer ?
#
loop_
_entity_poly.entity_id
_entity_poly.type
_entity_poly.pdbx_seq_one_letter_code
_entity_poly.pdbx_strand_id
1 'polypeptide(L)'
;MAFILAASRLFAQTHRLQVSGDEVAARQVLLVLCLPPFQPCQGLHIPTTDQELKETSDTVDEERLTELRKVLEKVGNHKPNLMEPIHFEKDDNSNFHLNFIVAASNLRAENYGIPTADWLQSKRIVGRIVPAIATTTAAVAGLVCLELYKLVWGHKDLGSYRQSFLRLAEPMFICIQPCSPSKQQFCQKTWTCWDRIEVPGVTGSGEEMTLGDLRDHLQKEHGLALRMLLYREAVLYAAFWSSEKLKEQLANRLTELVHCITGKAVPKDCRFLEFQIVCEGEEEDSTPPPVHVQLH
;
A
#
# COMPACT_ATOMS: atom_id res chain seq x y z
N MET A 1 20.63 21.66 22.62
CA MET A 1 19.61 22.73 22.67
C MET A 1 18.53 22.55 21.60
N ALA A 2 18.88 22.43 20.32
CA ALA A 2 17.91 22.28 19.22
C ALA A 2 16.86 21.17 19.45
N PHE A 3 17.28 20.00 19.95
CA PHE A 3 16.36 18.90 20.31
C PHE A 3 15.31 19.32 21.33
N ILE A 4 15.74 19.96 22.43
CA ILE A 4 14.86 20.35 23.54
C ILE A 4 13.83 21.38 23.06
N LEU A 5 14.25 22.36 22.27
CA LEU A 5 13.36 23.39 21.74
C LEU A 5 12.32 22.84 20.76
N ALA A 6 12.73 21.94 19.87
CA ALA A 6 11.80 21.31 18.94
C ALA A 6 10.86 20.34 19.68
N ALA A 7 11.39 19.49 20.56
CA ALA A 7 10.61 18.54 21.34
C ALA A 7 9.58 19.23 22.25
N SER A 8 9.96 20.31 22.94
CA SER A 8 9.05 21.02 23.85
C SER A 8 7.92 21.71 23.09
N ARG A 9 8.20 22.29 21.92
CA ARG A 9 7.18 22.90 21.05
C ARG A 9 6.19 21.87 20.52
N LEU A 10 6.68 20.73 20.02
CA LEU A 10 5.81 19.66 19.53
C LEU A 10 5.00 19.03 20.66
N PHE A 11 5.61 18.85 21.83
CA PHE A 11 4.89 18.38 23.02
C PHE A 11 3.78 19.36 23.41
N ALA A 12 4.08 20.66 23.45
CA ALA A 12 3.09 21.68 23.76
C ALA A 12 1.97 21.78 22.70
N GLN A 13 2.29 21.66 21.41
CA GLN A 13 1.31 21.62 20.33
C GLN A 13 0.35 20.45 20.53
N THR A 14 0.89 19.25 20.82
CA THR A 14 0.09 18.08 21.12
C THR A 14 -0.90 18.35 22.26
N HIS A 15 -0.50 19.12 23.27
CA HIS A 15 -1.34 19.48 24.43
C HIS A 15 -2.06 20.84 24.29
N ARG A 16 -2.03 21.47 23.11
CA ARG A 16 -2.63 22.80 22.85
C ARG A 16 -2.17 23.90 23.80
N LEU A 17 -0.91 23.83 24.24
CA LEU A 17 -0.28 24.82 25.09
C LEU A 17 0.44 25.87 24.25
N GLN A 18 0.32 27.14 24.64
CA GLN A 18 1.08 28.24 24.07
C GLN A 18 2.47 28.29 24.72
N VAL A 19 3.54 28.25 23.92
CA VAL A 19 4.92 28.28 24.41
C VAL A 19 5.68 29.43 23.78
N SER A 20 6.36 30.21 24.63
CA SER A 20 7.28 31.26 24.19
C SER A 20 8.51 30.65 23.51
N GLY A 21 8.91 31.21 22.37
CA GLY A 21 10.09 30.75 21.63
C GLY A 21 11.44 31.19 22.20
N ASP A 22 11.52 31.51 23.49
CA ASP A 22 12.71 32.09 24.12
C ASP A 22 13.73 31.01 24.53
N GLU A 23 14.85 30.96 23.79
CA GLU A 23 15.94 30.03 24.10
C GLU A 23 16.65 30.33 25.43
N VAL A 24 16.65 31.60 25.86
CA VAL A 24 17.32 32.02 27.10
C VAL A 24 16.53 31.49 28.30
N ALA A 25 15.21 31.64 28.28
CA ALA A 25 14.33 31.06 29.30
C ALA A 25 14.47 29.53 29.36
N ALA A 26 14.49 28.86 28.20
CA ALA A 26 14.69 27.41 28.15
C ALA A 26 16.02 26.97 28.79
N ARG A 27 17.12 27.70 28.52
CA ARG A 27 18.43 27.44 29.15
C ARG A 27 18.39 27.58 30.66
N GLN A 28 17.72 28.62 31.18
CA GLN A 28 17.62 28.84 32.62
C GLN A 28 16.88 27.70 33.32
N VAL A 29 15.78 27.22 32.74
CA VAL A 29 15.04 26.06 33.25
C VAL A 29 15.93 24.81 33.29
N LEU A 30 16.71 24.56 32.25
CA LEU A 30 17.60 23.39 32.18
C LEU A 30 18.73 23.43 33.21
N LEU A 31 19.22 24.61 33.59
CA LEU A 31 20.29 24.76 34.60
C LEU A 31 19.83 24.42 36.02
N VAL A 32 18.53 24.58 36.31
CA VAL A 32 17.95 24.30 37.64
C VAL A 32 17.24 22.95 37.70
N LEU A 33 17.17 22.22 36.58
CA LEU A 33 16.49 20.94 36.49
C LEU A 33 17.34 19.82 37.12
N CYS A 34 16.85 19.23 38.21
CA CYS A 34 17.45 18.05 38.83
C CYS A 34 16.92 16.77 38.18
N LEU A 35 17.75 16.10 37.38
CA LEU A 35 17.41 14.81 36.79
C LEU A 35 17.74 13.68 37.79
N PRO A 36 16.86 12.68 37.96
CA PRO A 36 17.19 11.52 38.77
C PRO A 36 18.36 10.75 38.13
N PRO A 37 19.25 10.14 38.94
CA PRO A 37 20.35 9.34 38.40
C PRO A 37 19.81 8.12 37.65
N PHE A 38 20.47 7.74 36.56
CA PHE A 38 20.16 6.52 35.83
C PHE A 38 20.49 5.28 36.69
N GLN A 39 19.54 4.35 36.78
CA GLN A 39 19.73 3.06 37.46
C GLN A 39 19.54 1.93 36.43
N PRO A 40 20.55 1.08 36.18
CA PRO A 40 20.42 -0.04 35.27
C PRO A 40 19.35 -1.03 35.73
N CYS A 41 18.40 -1.35 34.86
CA CYS A 41 17.39 -2.36 35.12
C CYS A 41 18.01 -3.76 35.04
N GLN A 42 18.10 -4.46 36.17
CA GLN A 42 18.56 -5.85 36.21
C GLN A 42 17.50 -6.77 35.61
N GLY A 43 17.92 -7.73 34.78
CA GLY A 43 17.02 -8.71 34.15
C GLY A 43 16.35 -8.27 32.86
N LEU A 44 16.64 -7.05 32.36
CA LEU A 44 16.13 -6.60 31.06
C LEU A 44 16.88 -7.32 29.91
N HIS A 45 16.19 -8.22 29.21
CA HIS A 45 16.70 -8.84 27.99
C HIS A 45 16.58 -7.88 26.81
N ILE A 46 17.68 -7.60 26.12
CA ILE A 46 17.71 -6.78 24.90
C ILE A 46 17.97 -7.74 23.73
N PRO A 47 17.00 -7.95 22.83
CA PRO A 47 17.19 -8.79 21.65
C PRO A 47 18.38 -8.31 20.83
N THR A 48 19.24 -9.24 20.41
CA THR A 48 20.45 -8.94 19.62
C THR A 48 20.26 -9.20 18.14
N THR A 49 19.21 -9.94 17.78
CA THR A 49 18.84 -10.25 16.40
C THR A 49 17.37 -9.94 16.13
N ASP A 50 17.04 -9.72 14.85
CA ASP A 50 15.66 -9.50 14.41
C ASP A 50 14.76 -10.73 14.65
N GLN A 51 15.36 -11.93 14.68
CA GLN A 51 14.63 -13.17 14.98
C GLN A 51 14.24 -13.23 16.46
N GLU A 52 15.20 -12.99 17.37
CA GLU A 52 14.95 -12.90 18.81
C GLU A 52 13.91 -11.81 19.14
N LEU A 53 13.95 -10.68 18.43
CA LEU A 53 12.99 -9.58 18.61
C LEU A 53 11.56 -10.00 18.27
N LYS A 54 11.36 -10.82 17.23
CA LYS A 54 10.04 -11.37 16.86
C LYS A 54 9.53 -12.35 17.91
N GLU A 55 10.40 -13.26 18.36
CA GLU A 55 10.06 -14.26 19.36
C GLU A 55 9.70 -13.63 20.72
N THR A 56 10.38 -12.54 21.11
CA THR A 56 10.06 -11.79 22.34
C THR A 56 8.84 -10.88 22.23
N SER A 57 8.48 -10.42 21.02
CA SER A 57 7.24 -9.62 20.84
C SER A 57 5.96 -10.42 21.05
N ASP A 58 6.03 -11.76 21.00
CA ASP A 58 4.88 -12.65 21.19
C ASP A 58 4.63 -13.01 22.68
N THR A 59 5.59 -12.73 23.56
CA THR A 59 5.45 -12.97 25.00
C THR A 59 4.86 -11.75 25.71
N VAL A 60 3.63 -11.87 26.19
CA VAL A 60 2.89 -10.79 26.87
C VAL A 60 2.97 -10.96 28.39
N ASP A 61 3.37 -9.91 29.10
CA ASP A 61 3.34 -9.83 30.56
C ASP A 61 1.93 -9.46 31.05
N GLU A 62 1.13 -10.49 31.35
CA GLU A 62 -0.27 -10.37 31.79
C GLU A 62 -0.41 -9.66 33.16
N GLU A 63 0.57 -9.80 34.06
CA GLU A 63 0.57 -9.13 35.35
C GLU A 63 0.71 -7.61 35.14
N ARG A 64 1.69 -7.21 34.31
CA ARG A 64 1.89 -5.81 33.97
C ARG A 64 0.70 -5.21 33.22
N LEU A 65 0.07 -5.96 32.32
CA LEU A 65 -1.15 -5.52 31.65
C LEU A 65 -2.29 -5.26 32.64
N THR A 66 -2.45 -6.14 33.63
CA THR A 66 -3.48 -5.98 34.67
C THR A 66 -3.24 -4.74 35.52
N GLU A 67 -1.99 -4.44 35.86
CA GLU A 67 -1.62 -3.20 36.56
C GLU A 67 -1.95 -1.96 35.72
N LEU A 68 -1.57 -1.94 34.44
CA LEU A 68 -1.81 -0.82 33.54
C LEU A 68 -3.31 -0.54 33.36
N ARG A 69 -4.15 -1.59 33.28
CA ARG A 69 -5.61 -1.45 33.26
C ARG A 69 -6.13 -0.75 34.50
N LYS A 70 -5.70 -1.18 35.70
CA LYS A 70 -6.09 -0.53 36.96
C LYS A 70 -5.65 0.93 37.04
N VAL A 71 -4.50 1.29 36.45
CA VAL A 71 -4.04 2.68 36.37
C VAL A 71 -4.95 3.48 35.43
N LEU A 72 -5.26 2.97 34.25
CA LEU A 72 -6.13 3.64 33.28
C LEU A 72 -7.56 3.83 33.79
N GLU A 73 -8.10 2.85 34.51
CA GLU A 73 -9.43 2.94 35.14
C GLU A 73 -9.51 4.10 36.16
N LYS A 74 -8.41 4.38 36.87
CA LYS A 74 -8.34 5.52 37.82
C LYS A 74 -8.26 6.88 37.15
N VAL A 75 -7.76 6.94 35.90
CA VAL A 75 -7.62 8.18 35.12
C VAL A 75 -9.00 8.68 34.67
N GLY A 76 -10.03 7.81 34.60
CA GLY A 76 -11.43 8.19 34.40
C GLY A 76 -11.77 8.73 33.00
N ASN A 77 -13.04 9.09 32.78
CA ASN A 77 -13.51 9.71 31.52
C ASN A 77 -13.08 11.18 31.45
N HIS A 78 -11.89 11.43 30.91
CA HIS A 78 -11.47 12.78 30.57
C HIS A 78 -12.27 13.35 29.37
N LYS A 79 -12.32 14.68 29.27
CA LYS A 79 -12.96 15.36 28.14
C LYS A 79 -12.34 14.86 26.83
N PRO A 80 -13.15 14.47 25.82
CA PRO A 80 -12.63 14.23 24.49
C PRO A 80 -11.99 15.53 23.99
N ASN A 81 -10.79 15.47 23.39
CA ASN A 81 -10.02 16.58 22.79
C ASN A 81 -8.98 17.32 23.68
N LEU A 82 -8.37 16.65 24.66
CA LEU A 82 -7.21 17.19 25.40
C LEU A 82 -5.90 17.20 24.59
N MET A 83 -5.80 16.38 23.55
CA MET A 83 -4.61 16.26 22.72
C MET A 83 -4.97 16.31 21.24
N GLU A 84 -4.04 16.82 20.43
CA GLU A 84 -4.14 16.90 18.99
C GLU A 84 -2.97 16.19 18.32
N PRO A 85 -3.21 15.23 17.41
CA PRO A 85 -2.13 14.55 16.71
C PRO A 85 -1.39 15.54 15.81
N ILE A 86 -0.07 15.44 15.80
CA ILE A 86 0.76 16.22 14.89
C ILE A 86 0.85 15.46 13.57
N HIS A 87 0.35 16.07 12.51
CA HIS A 87 0.51 15.57 11.14
C HIS A 87 1.86 16.00 10.60
N PHE A 88 2.72 15.04 10.29
CA PHE A 88 4.04 15.31 9.75
C PHE A 88 3.96 16.02 8.39
N GLU A 89 4.54 17.21 8.36
CA GLU A 89 4.73 18.02 7.16
C GLU A 89 6.23 18.37 7.03
N LYS A 90 6.81 17.98 5.89
CA LYS A 90 8.25 18.12 5.58
C LYS A 90 8.57 19.43 4.86
N ASP A 91 7.58 20.06 4.24
CA ASP A 91 7.75 21.24 3.39
C ASP A 91 7.48 22.57 4.09
N ASP A 92 6.96 22.52 5.33
CA ASP A 92 6.86 23.66 6.22
C ASP A 92 8.04 23.70 7.19
N ASN A 93 8.91 24.71 7.03
CA ASN A 93 10.10 24.89 7.87
C ASN A 93 9.79 25.54 9.22
N SER A 94 8.56 25.99 9.46
CA SER A 94 8.15 26.70 10.68
C SER A 94 7.52 25.79 11.75
N ASN A 95 7.15 24.56 11.40
CA ASN A 95 6.46 23.62 12.28
C ASN A 95 7.37 22.81 13.22
N PHE A 96 8.69 22.96 13.12
CA PHE A 96 9.69 22.25 13.93
C PHE A 96 9.76 20.71 13.75
N HIS A 97 9.01 20.11 12.83
CA HIS A 97 9.03 18.66 12.61
C HIS A 97 10.43 18.18 12.21
N LEU A 98 10.99 18.78 11.15
CA LEU A 98 12.34 18.43 10.69
C LEU A 98 13.41 18.82 11.71
N ASN A 99 13.24 19.93 12.43
CA ASN A 99 14.18 20.34 13.48
C ASN A 99 14.29 19.27 14.58
N PHE A 100 13.15 18.72 15.01
CA PHE A 100 13.12 17.62 15.96
C PHE A 100 13.84 16.39 15.41
N ILE A 101 13.49 15.96 14.19
CA ILE A 101 14.04 14.74 13.58
C ILE A 101 15.56 14.85 13.40
N VAL A 102 16.05 15.96 12.83
CA VAL A 102 17.49 16.21 12.62
C VAL A 102 18.24 16.21 13.95
N ALA A 103 17.72 16.90 14.96
CA ALA A 103 18.38 16.97 16.26
C ALA A 103 18.37 15.62 16.97
N ALA A 104 17.26 14.88 16.92
CA ALA A 104 17.12 13.56 17.53
C ALA A 104 18.02 12.53 16.85
N SER A 105 18.04 12.50 15.51
CA SER A 105 18.87 11.56 14.73
C SER A 105 20.36 11.83 14.94
N ASN A 106 20.78 13.10 14.94
CA ASN A 106 22.18 13.46 15.15
C ASN A 106 22.65 13.18 16.58
N LEU A 107 21.83 13.44 17.61
CA LEU A 107 22.16 13.02 18.99
C LEU A 107 22.30 11.50 19.11
N ARG A 108 21.43 10.73 18.44
CA ARG A 108 21.57 9.27 18.40
C ARG A 108 22.82 8.86 17.63
N ALA A 109 23.16 9.53 16.53
CA ALA A 109 24.35 9.24 15.74
C ALA A 109 25.63 9.44 16.56
N GLU A 110 25.71 10.53 17.34
CA GLU A 110 26.82 10.80 18.25
C GLU A 110 27.04 9.69 19.29
N ASN A 111 25.96 9.11 19.85
CA ASN A 111 26.06 8.00 20.81
C ASN A 111 26.78 6.76 20.23
N TYR A 112 26.72 6.55 18.92
CA TYR A 112 27.28 5.37 18.24
C TYR A 112 28.47 5.71 17.33
N GLY A 113 28.98 6.94 17.36
CA GLY A 113 30.08 7.38 16.48
C GLY A 113 29.71 7.43 14.99
N ILE A 114 28.42 7.57 14.67
CA ILE A 114 27.92 7.71 13.30
C ILE A 114 28.02 9.18 12.88
N PRO A 115 28.47 9.50 11.65
CA PRO A 115 28.49 10.88 11.17
C PRO A 115 27.10 11.52 11.16
N THR A 116 27.01 12.76 11.66
CA THR A 116 25.77 13.54 11.66
C THR A 116 25.36 13.93 10.25
N ALA A 117 24.06 13.99 9.98
CA ALA A 117 23.51 14.45 8.72
C ALA A 117 23.09 15.93 8.81
N ASP A 118 23.25 16.67 7.71
CA ASP A 118 22.73 18.03 7.64
C ASP A 118 21.20 18.05 7.47
N TRP A 119 20.63 19.26 7.55
CA TRP A 119 19.18 19.45 7.44
C TRP A 119 18.62 19.00 6.09
N LEU A 120 19.33 19.24 4.97
CA LEU A 120 18.85 18.93 3.63
C LEU A 120 18.90 17.42 3.36
N GLN A 121 19.97 16.75 3.77
CA GLN A 121 20.13 15.30 3.72
C GLN A 121 19.05 14.62 4.53
N SER A 122 18.81 15.10 5.76
CA SER A 122 17.76 14.58 6.63
C SER A 122 16.37 14.80 6.02
N LYS A 123 16.08 16.00 5.50
CA LYS A 123 14.82 16.29 4.80
C LYS A 123 14.61 15.38 3.59
N ARG A 124 15.66 15.12 2.81
CA ARG A 124 15.60 14.20 1.66
C ARG A 124 15.24 12.78 2.09
N ILE A 125 15.88 12.26 3.15
CA ILE A 125 15.66 10.89 3.63
C ILE A 125 14.27 10.75 4.27
N VAL A 126 13.96 11.60 5.25
CA VAL A 126 12.69 11.57 6.00
C VAL A 126 11.50 11.86 5.09
N GLY A 127 11.67 12.85 4.21
CA GLY A 127 10.65 13.27 3.27
C GLY A 127 10.46 12.33 2.08
N ARG A 128 11.27 11.26 1.96
CA ARG A 128 11.32 10.35 0.81
C ARG A 128 11.33 11.11 -0.51
N ILE A 129 12.12 12.19 -0.58
CA ILE A 129 12.11 13.11 -1.72
C ILE A 129 12.73 12.40 -2.93
N VAL A 130 11.95 12.26 -3.99
CA VAL A 130 12.43 11.81 -5.30
C VAL A 130 13.03 13.02 -6.01
N PRO A 131 14.35 13.04 -6.29
CA PRO A 131 14.98 14.15 -7.00
C PRO A 131 14.39 14.28 -8.40
N ALA A 132 14.03 15.50 -8.79
CA ALA A 132 13.48 15.80 -10.11
C ALA A 132 14.08 17.11 -10.63
N ILE A 133 14.31 17.17 -11.95
CA ILE A 133 14.77 18.36 -12.64
C ILE A 133 14.05 18.47 -14.00
N ALA A 134 13.73 19.70 -14.40
CA ALA A 134 12.94 19.97 -15.59
C ALA A 134 13.55 19.41 -16.89
N THR A 135 14.89 19.32 -16.97
CA THR A 135 15.59 18.80 -18.14
C THR A 135 15.25 17.33 -18.43
N THR A 136 15.30 16.46 -17.42
CA THR A 136 14.90 15.05 -17.56
C THR A 136 13.41 14.93 -17.85
N THR A 137 12.57 15.73 -17.18
CA THR A 137 11.11 15.74 -17.42
C THR A 137 10.77 16.13 -18.87
N ALA A 138 11.39 17.19 -19.39
CA ALA A 138 11.19 17.66 -20.76
C ALA A 138 11.68 16.63 -21.78
N ALA A 139 12.84 16.01 -21.54
CA ALA A 139 13.37 14.95 -22.39
C ALA A 139 12.42 13.74 -22.46
N VAL A 140 11.95 13.25 -21.30
CA VAL A 140 10.98 12.15 -21.22
C VAL A 140 9.67 12.51 -21.92
N ALA A 141 9.13 13.70 -21.66
CA ALA A 141 7.88 14.16 -22.28
C ALA A 141 8.00 14.22 -23.82
N GLY A 142 9.12 14.74 -24.33
CA GLY A 142 9.39 14.77 -25.77
C GLY A 142 9.41 13.37 -26.39
N LEU A 143 10.06 12.40 -25.74
CA LEU A 143 10.11 11.01 -26.20
C LEU A 143 8.72 10.35 -26.18
N VAL A 144 7.91 10.61 -25.14
CA VAL A 144 6.52 10.14 -25.08
C VAL A 144 5.70 10.71 -26.24
N CYS A 145 5.86 11.99 -26.57
CA CYS A 145 5.18 12.60 -27.71
C CYS A 145 5.57 11.95 -29.06
N LEU A 146 6.82 11.47 -29.21
CA LEU A 146 7.23 10.74 -30.41
C LEU A 146 6.51 9.39 -30.55
N GLU A 147 6.32 8.66 -29.45
CA GLU A 147 5.55 7.41 -29.47
C GLU A 147 4.04 7.67 -29.68
N LEU A 148 3.53 8.81 -29.20
CA LEU A 148 2.13 9.22 -29.40
C LEU A 148 1.79 9.39 -30.89
N TYR A 149 2.68 9.94 -31.72
CA TYR A 149 2.46 10.02 -33.17
C TYR A 149 2.21 8.65 -33.80
N LYS A 150 2.94 7.62 -33.35
CA LYS A 150 2.81 6.25 -33.88
C LYS A 150 1.45 5.64 -33.54
N LEU A 151 0.95 5.92 -32.33
CA LEU A 151 -0.39 5.51 -31.91
C LEU A 151 -1.47 6.20 -32.75
N VAL A 152 -1.37 7.51 -32.94
CA VAL A 152 -2.34 8.30 -33.73
C VAL A 152 -2.34 7.88 -35.20
N TRP A 153 -1.19 7.56 -35.77
CA TRP A 153 -1.08 7.01 -37.13
C TRP A 153 -1.46 5.53 -37.24
N GLY A 154 -1.80 4.88 -36.13
CA GLY A 154 -2.31 3.51 -36.13
C GLY A 154 -1.25 2.46 -36.44
N HIS A 155 0.02 2.70 -36.11
CA HIS A 155 1.09 1.72 -36.31
C HIS A 155 0.75 0.41 -35.58
N LYS A 156 0.74 -0.71 -36.32
CA LYS A 156 0.49 -2.06 -35.79
C LYS A 156 1.77 -2.88 -35.60
N ASP A 157 2.84 -2.51 -36.28
CA ASP A 157 4.12 -3.19 -36.14
C ASP A 157 4.81 -2.79 -34.82
N LEU A 158 5.15 -3.79 -34.01
CA LEU A 158 5.89 -3.62 -32.76
C LEU A 158 7.27 -2.99 -33.00
N GLY A 159 7.88 -3.30 -34.15
CA GLY A 159 9.15 -2.74 -34.60
C GLY A 159 9.12 -1.22 -34.83
N SER A 160 7.94 -0.60 -34.88
CA SER A 160 7.80 0.86 -34.93
C SER A 160 8.04 1.53 -33.57
N TYR A 161 7.75 0.85 -32.46
CA TYR A 161 7.77 1.44 -31.13
C TYR A 161 9.15 1.37 -30.49
N ARG A 162 9.46 2.32 -29.59
CA ARG A 162 10.71 2.31 -28.81
C ARG A 162 10.42 2.58 -27.35
N GLN A 163 10.98 1.75 -26.49
CA GLN A 163 11.15 2.05 -25.08
C GLN A 163 12.51 2.75 -24.90
N SER A 164 12.46 3.99 -24.43
CA SER A 164 13.64 4.83 -24.25
C SER A 164 14.09 4.85 -22.79
N PHE A 165 15.38 4.63 -22.58
CA PHE A 165 16.08 4.80 -21.30
C PHE A 165 17.08 5.93 -21.44
N LEU A 166 17.09 6.86 -20.49
CA LEU A 166 18.04 7.98 -20.47
C LEU A 166 18.69 8.15 -19.10
N ARG A 167 20.00 8.44 -19.10
CA ARG A 167 20.73 8.96 -17.95
C ARG A 167 21.55 10.15 -18.42
N LEU A 168 20.99 11.36 -18.26
CA LEU A 168 21.61 12.60 -18.75
C LEU A 168 22.94 12.93 -18.05
N ALA A 169 23.18 12.38 -16.86
CA ALA A 169 24.45 12.51 -16.16
C ALA A 169 25.58 11.65 -16.79
N GLU A 170 25.23 10.56 -17.48
CA GLU A 170 26.17 9.57 -18.05
C GLU A 170 26.10 9.51 -19.59
N PRO A 171 25.92 10.65 -20.27
CA PRO A 171 25.37 10.81 -21.63
C PRO A 171 24.71 9.57 -22.27
N MET A 172 23.87 8.86 -21.51
CA MET A 172 23.35 7.56 -21.93
C MET A 172 21.94 7.74 -22.47
N PHE A 173 21.74 7.25 -23.68
CA PHE A 173 20.43 7.15 -24.31
C PHE A 173 20.33 5.83 -25.05
N ILE A 174 19.39 4.98 -24.64
CA ILE A 174 19.19 3.65 -25.19
C ILE A 174 17.72 3.55 -25.62
N CYS A 175 17.49 3.10 -26.85
CA CYS A 175 16.16 2.79 -27.35
C CYS A 175 16.09 1.31 -27.69
N ILE A 176 15.13 0.61 -27.10
CA ILE A 176 14.92 -0.82 -27.29
C ILE A 176 13.53 -1.02 -27.87
N GLN A 177 13.37 -1.98 -28.77
CA GLN A 177 12.03 -2.40 -29.19
C GLN A 177 11.31 -3.01 -27.99
N PRO A 178 10.03 -2.64 -27.72
CA PRO A 178 9.26 -3.29 -26.66
C PRO A 178 9.14 -4.80 -26.90
N CYS A 179 9.03 -5.56 -25.81
CA CYS A 179 8.79 -7.00 -25.90
C CYS A 179 7.37 -7.28 -26.40
N SER A 180 7.22 -8.34 -27.19
CA SER A 180 5.90 -8.90 -27.48
C SER A 180 5.25 -9.36 -26.17
N PRO A 181 3.92 -9.26 -26.03
CA PRO A 181 3.23 -9.75 -24.84
C PRO A 181 3.49 -11.26 -24.68
N SER A 182 3.68 -11.69 -23.43
CA SER A 182 3.85 -13.10 -23.11
C SER A 182 2.61 -13.87 -23.57
N LYS A 183 2.83 -14.98 -24.28
CA LYS A 183 1.77 -15.86 -24.73
C LYS A 183 1.64 -17.03 -23.75
N GLN A 184 0.46 -17.17 -23.17
CA GLN A 184 0.11 -18.27 -22.29
C GLN A 184 -0.81 -19.24 -23.04
N GLN A 185 -0.60 -20.55 -22.87
CA GLN A 185 -1.46 -21.56 -23.47
C GLN A 185 -2.35 -22.18 -22.40
N PHE A 186 -3.65 -22.25 -22.67
CA PHE A 186 -4.62 -22.92 -21.82
C PHE A 186 -5.72 -23.58 -22.66
N CYS A 187 -6.04 -24.85 -22.39
CA CYS A 187 -7.06 -25.63 -23.09
C CYS A 187 -7.03 -25.44 -24.63
N GLN A 188 -5.84 -25.56 -25.23
CA GLN A 188 -5.58 -25.40 -26.68
C GLN A 188 -5.77 -23.98 -27.25
N LYS A 189 -6.11 -22.99 -26.41
CA LYS A 189 -6.19 -21.57 -26.78
C LYS A 189 -4.94 -20.84 -26.29
N THR A 190 -4.49 -19.84 -27.05
CA THR A 190 -3.35 -18.99 -26.69
C THR A 190 -3.87 -17.60 -26.32
N TRP A 191 -3.40 -17.08 -25.19
CA TRP A 191 -3.83 -15.81 -24.62
C TRP A 191 -2.61 -14.96 -24.28
N THR A 192 -2.84 -13.68 -24.06
CA THR A 192 -1.89 -12.66 -23.66
C THR A 192 -2.49 -11.78 -22.58
N CYS A 193 -1.69 -10.88 -21.99
CA CYS A 193 -2.18 -9.90 -21.01
C CYS A 193 -3.24 -8.90 -21.54
N TRP A 194 -3.52 -8.90 -22.85
CA TRP A 194 -4.54 -8.05 -23.46
C TRP A 194 -5.90 -8.74 -23.62
N ASP A 195 -5.91 -10.07 -23.56
CA ASP A 195 -7.10 -10.87 -23.79
C ASP A 195 -7.96 -10.93 -22.52
N ARG A 196 -9.27 -11.04 -22.73
CA ARG A 196 -10.27 -11.14 -21.66
C ARG A 196 -11.42 -12.01 -22.15
N ILE A 197 -12.09 -12.68 -21.23
CA ILE A 197 -13.32 -13.43 -21.53
C ILE A 197 -14.49 -12.48 -21.27
N GLU A 198 -15.16 -12.03 -22.33
CA GLU A 198 -16.34 -11.19 -22.19
C GLU A 198 -17.59 -12.06 -22.09
N VAL A 199 -18.37 -11.86 -21.02
CA VAL A 199 -19.60 -12.61 -20.75
C VAL A 199 -20.75 -11.61 -20.57
N PRO A 200 -21.90 -11.82 -21.23
CA PRO A 200 -23.11 -11.05 -20.92
C PRO A 200 -23.52 -11.24 -19.46
N GLY A 201 -23.71 -10.17 -18.71
CA GLY A 201 -24.19 -10.22 -17.32
C GLY A 201 -25.69 -10.31 -17.16
N VAL A 202 -26.43 -10.28 -18.27
CA VAL A 202 -27.86 -10.56 -18.32
C VAL A 202 -28.12 -11.81 -19.16
N THR A 203 -29.01 -12.66 -18.69
CA THR A 203 -29.45 -13.85 -19.41
C THR A 203 -30.43 -13.48 -20.52
N GLY A 204 -30.76 -14.43 -21.40
CA GLY A 204 -31.75 -14.21 -22.48
C GLY A 204 -33.15 -13.83 -21.99
N SER A 205 -33.47 -14.04 -20.71
CA SER A 205 -34.72 -13.59 -20.07
C SER A 205 -34.66 -12.17 -19.52
N GLY A 206 -33.51 -11.48 -19.58
CA GLY A 206 -33.32 -10.12 -19.09
C GLY A 206 -33.02 -10.01 -17.59
N GLU A 207 -32.78 -11.14 -16.91
CA GLU A 207 -32.38 -11.16 -15.51
C GLU A 207 -30.85 -11.19 -15.37
N GLU A 208 -30.32 -10.66 -14.27
CA GLU A 208 -28.89 -10.74 -13.97
C GLU A 208 -28.45 -12.20 -13.87
N MET A 209 -27.30 -12.49 -14.47
CA MET A 209 -26.69 -13.81 -14.49
C MET A 209 -26.32 -14.27 -13.07
N THR A 210 -26.65 -15.52 -12.75
CA THR A 210 -26.22 -16.15 -11.50
C THR A 210 -24.79 -16.68 -11.61
N LEU A 211 -24.16 -17.03 -10.48
CA LEU A 211 -22.88 -17.73 -10.49
C LEU A 211 -22.96 -19.07 -11.24
N GLY A 212 -24.08 -19.78 -11.12
CA GLY A 212 -24.34 -21.02 -11.85
C GLY A 212 -24.36 -20.82 -13.36
N ASP A 213 -25.04 -19.77 -13.82
CA ASP A 213 -25.08 -19.42 -15.25
C ASP A 213 -23.69 -19.05 -15.78
N LEU A 214 -22.90 -18.27 -15.01
CA LEU A 214 -21.53 -17.91 -15.38
C LEU A 214 -20.66 -19.16 -15.54
N ARG A 215 -20.71 -20.07 -14.56
CA ARG A 215 -19.96 -21.34 -14.60
C ARG A 215 -20.34 -22.16 -15.85
N ASP A 216 -21.64 -22.28 -16.11
CA ASP A 216 -22.14 -23.07 -17.22
C ASP A 216 -21.77 -22.42 -18.58
N HIS A 217 -21.76 -21.09 -18.66
CA HIS A 217 -21.32 -20.34 -19.83
C HIS A 217 -19.82 -20.58 -20.13
N LEU A 218 -18.96 -20.46 -19.11
CA LEU A 218 -17.52 -20.73 -19.24
C LEU A 218 -17.25 -22.16 -19.70
N GLN A 219 -18.01 -23.14 -19.18
CA GLN A 219 -17.88 -24.53 -19.59
C GLN A 219 -18.36 -24.75 -21.03
N LYS A 220 -19.52 -24.20 -21.42
CA LYS A 220 -20.12 -24.45 -22.74
C LYS A 220 -19.42 -23.73 -23.88
N GLU A 221 -19.17 -22.44 -23.73
CA GLU A 221 -18.64 -21.59 -24.80
C GLU A 221 -17.11 -21.60 -24.85
N HIS A 222 -16.47 -21.72 -23.69
CA HIS A 222 -15.01 -21.64 -23.59
C HIS A 222 -14.33 -22.98 -23.27
N GLY A 223 -15.08 -23.99 -22.85
CA GLY A 223 -14.53 -25.29 -22.43
C GLY A 223 -13.80 -25.24 -21.10
N LEU A 224 -14.05 -24.21 -20.28
CA LEU A 224 -13.31 -23.93 -19.06
C LEU A 224 -14.06 -24.46 -17.84
N ALA A 225 -13.54 -25.53 -17.24
CA ALA A 225 -14.07 -26.10 -16.00
C ALA A 225 -13.62 -25.25 -14.81
N LEU A 226 -14.53 -24.49 -14.21
CA LEU A 226 -14.24 -23.56 -13.13
C LEU A 226 -13.95 -24.30 -11.81
N ARG A 227 -12.74 -24.11 -11.27
CA ARG A 227 -12.32 -24.59 -9.93
C ARG A 227 -12.51 -23.52 -8.86
N MET A 228 -12.13 -22.27 -9.14
CA MET A 228 -12.37 -21.13 -8.24
C MET A 228 -12.74 -19.87 -9.02
N LEU A 229 -13.57 -19.01 -8.41
CA LEU A 229 -13.88 -17.67 -8.89
C LEU A 229 -13.53 -16.65 -7.81
N LEU A 230 -12.78 -15.63 -8.16
CA LEU A 230 -12.36 -14.58 -7.26
C LEU A 230 -12.78 -13.21 -7.79
N TYR A 231 -13.22 -12.36 -6.87
CA TYR A 231 -13.37 -10.93 -7.09
C TYR A 231 -12.30 -10.21 -6.29
N ARG A 232 -11.25 -9.74 -6.97
CA ARG A 232 -10.00 -9.29 -6.34
C ARG A 232 -9.44 -10.43 -5.47
N GLU A 233 -9.32 -10.21 -4.15
CA GLU A 233 -8.82 -11.19 -3.19
C GLU A 233 -9.94 -12.07 -2.59
N ALA A 234 -11.21 -11.74 -2.86
CA ALA A 234 -12.35 -12.43 -2.26
C ALA A 234 -12.76 -13.66 -3.10
N VAL A 235 -12.76 -14.84 -2.48
CA VAL A 235 -13.20 -16.09 -3.12
C VAL A 235 -14.72 -16.16 -3.12
N LEU A 236 -15.34 -16.06 -4.31
CA LEU A 236 -16.78 -16.16 -4.51
C LEU A 236 -17.23 -17.60 -4.72
N TYR A 237 -16.35 -18.44 -5.26
CA TYR A 237 -16.63 -19.84 -5.53
C TYR A 237 -15.37 -20.67 -5.38
N ALA A 238 -15.52 -21.87 -4.81
CA ALA A 238 -14.50 -22.91 -4.86
C ALA A 238 -15.15 -24.29 -4.97
N ALA A 239 -14.78 -25.08 -5.98
CA ALA A 239 -15.39 -26.38 -6.30
C ALA A 239 -15.27 -27.42 -5.18
N PHE A 240 -14.33 -27.23 -4.24
CA PHE A 240 -14.10 -28.09 -3.08
C PHE A 240 -14.88 -27.68 -1.82
N TRP A 241 -15.80 -26.72 -1.91
CA TRP A 241 -16.75 -26.43 -0.83
C TRP A 241 -17.79 -27.55 -0.64
N SER A 242 -18.48 -27.55 0.50
CA SER A 242 -19.56 -28.52 0.77
C SER A 242 -20.70 -28.38 -0.25
N SER A 243 -21.39 -29.48 -0.53
CA SER A 243 -22.51 -29.52 -1.50
C SER A 243 -23.61 -28.50 -1.17
N GLU A 244 -23.89 -28.28 0.12
CA GLU A 244 -24.87 -27.29 0.58
C GLU A 244 -24.42 -25.86 0.24
N LYS A 245 -23.19 -25.50 0.58
CA LYS A 245 -22.63 -24.17 0.29
C LYS A 245 -22.53 -23.93 -1.22
N LEU A 246 -22.14 -24.93 -1.99
CA LEU A 246 -22.09 -24.82 -3.46
C LEU A 246 -23.47 -24.51 -4.04
N LYS A 247 -24.52 -25.23 -3.63
CA LYS A 247 -25.89 -24.99 -4.12
C LYS A 247 -26.38 -23.59 -3.77
N GLU A 248 -26.09 -23.11 -2.57
CA GLU A 248 -26.43 -21.75 -2.15
C GLU A 248 -25.72 -20.70 -3.01
N GLN A 249 -24.40 -20.81 -3.15
CA GLN A 249 -23.60 -19.81 -3.87
C GLN A 249 -23.93 -19.78 -5.36
N LEU A 250 -24.17 -20.94 -5.99
CA LEU A 250 -24.50 -21.04 -7.42
C LEU A 250 -25.83 -20.37 -7.77
N ALA A 251 -26.78 -20.28 -6.83
CA ALA A 251 -28.09 -19.67 -7.05
C ALA A 251 -28.07 -18.14 -6.93
N ASN A 252 -27.05 -17.57 -6.29
CA ASN A 252 -26.97 -16.13 -6.04
C ASN A 252 -26.57 -15.36 -7.31
N ARG A 253 -27.07 -14.12 -7.39
CA ARG A 253 -26.67 -13.15 -8.42
C ARG A 253 -25.23 -12.70 -8.19
N LEU A 254 -24.51 -12.39 -9.26
CA LEU A 254 -23.10 -12.02 -9.17
C LEU A 254 -22.86 -10.74 -8.34
N THR A 255 -23.68 -9.71 -8.53
CA THR A 255 -23.58 -8.46 -7.75
C THR A 255 -23.89 -8.66 -6.26
N GLU A 256 -24.89 -9.49 -5.94
CA GLU A 256 -25.26 -9.85 -4.58
C GLU A 256 -24.13 -10.64 -3.89
N LEU A 257 -23.51 -11.58 -4.59
CA LEU A 257 -22.35 -12.34 -4.09
C LEU A 257 -21.18 -11.42 -3.74
N VAL A 258 -20.85 -10.50 -4.64
CA VAL A 258 -19.79 -9.51 -4.39
C VAL A 258 -20.14 -8.68 -3.16
N HIS A 259 -21.39 -8.24 -3.01
CA HIS A 259 -21.82 -7.47 -1.84
C HIS A 259 -21.72 -8.26 -0.53
N CYS A 260 -22.27 -9.48 -0.51
CA CYS A 260 -22.29 -10.33 0.67
C CYS A 260 -20.90 -10.69 1.18
N ILE A 261 -19.94 -10.95 0.28
CA ILE A 261 -18.60 -11.41 0.65
C ILE A 261 -17.67 -10.23 0.95
N THR A 262 -17.74 -9.15 0.18
CA THR A 262 -16.84 -7.99 0.37
C THR A 262 -17.37 -6.96 1.37
N GLY A 263 -18.65 -7.05 1.73
CA GLY A 263 -19.36 -6.03 2.53
C GLY A 263 -19.60 -4.71 1.79
N LYS A 264 -19.24 -4.62 0.50
CA LYS A 264 -19.33 -3.41 -0.31
C LYS A 264 -20.28 -3.62 -1.47
N ALA A 265 -21.29 -2.76 -1.59
CA ALA A 265 -22.22 -2.81 -2.70
C ALA A 265 -21.50 -2.46 -4.02
N VAL A 266 -21.89 -3.13 -5.10
CA VAL A 266 -21.42 -2.78 -6.45
C VAL A 266 -21.99 -1.40 -6.83
N PRO A 267 -21.14 -0.43 -7.23
CA PRO A 267 -21.61 0.89 -7.66
C PRO A 267 -22.58 0.80 -8.84
N LYS A 268 -23.61 1.66 -8.88
CA LYS A 268 -24.65 1.64 -9.94
C LYS A 268 -24.13 2.03 -11.32
N ASP A 269 -23.01 2.73 -11.38
CA ASP A 269 -22.30 3.13 -12.59
C ASP A 269 -21.29 2.06 -13.08
N CYS A 270 -21.15 0.96 -12.34
CA CYS A 270 -20.31 -0.16 -12.73
C CYS A 270 -20.89 -0.86 -13.97
N ARG A 271 -20.12 -0.84 -15.07
CA ARG A 271 -20.52 -1.48 -16.33
C ARG A 271 -20.09 -2.94 -16.45
N PHE A 272 -19.01 -3.31 -15.76
CA PHE A 272 -18.47 -4.67 -15.81
C PHE A 272 -17.94 -5.11 -14.45
N LEU A 273 -18.15 -6.38 -14.13
CA LEU A 273 -17.47 -7.07 -13.05
C LEU A 273 -16.29 -7.86 -13.63
N GLU A 274 -15.10 -7.60 -13.11
CA GLU A 274 -13.89 -8.35 -13.45
C GLU A 274 -13.67 -9.45 -12.41
N PHE A 275 -13.57 -10.69 -12.87
CA PHE A 275 -13.30 -11.85 -12.05
C PHE A 275 -12.01 -12.54 -12.48
N GLN A 276 -11.25 -13.02 -11.51
CA GLN A 276 -10.16 -13.95 -11.73
C GLN A 276 -10.72 -15.37 -11.60
N ILE A 277 -10.33 -16.24 -12.53
CA ILE A 277 -10.75 -17.65 -12.52
C ILE A 277 -9.53 -18.54 -12.29
N VAL A 278 -9.80 -19.68 -11.67
CA VAL A 278 -8.89 -20.83 -11.61
C VAL A 278 -9.65 -21.99 -12.18
N CYS A 279 -9.08 -22.71 -13.13
CA CYS A 279 -9.71 -23.80 -13.85
C CYS A 279 -9.11 -25.17 -13.49
N GLU A 280 -9.86 -26.24 -13.73
CA GLU A 280 -9.33 -27.60 -13.61
C GLU A 280 -8.31 -27.88 -14.74
N GLY A 281 -7.25 -28.62 -14.43
CA GLY A 281 -6.19 -28.96 -15.39
C GLY A 281 -5.12 -27.89 -15.58
N GLU A 282 -5.10 -26.84 -14.76
CA GLU A 282 -3.99 -25.89 -14.69
C GLU A 282 -2.70 -26.56 -14.18
N GLU A 283 -1.59 -26.36 -14.91
CA GLU A 283 -0.27 -26.42 -14.31
C GLU A 283 -0.12 -25.21 -13.37
N GLU A 284 0.61 -25.34 -12.26
CA GLU A 284 0.67 -24.34 -11.16
C GLU A 284 0.99 -22.90 -11.61
N ASP A 285 1.58 -22.70 -12.80
CA ASP A 285 1.98 -21.39 -13.34
C ASP A 285 1.05 -20.83 -14.45
N SER A 286 -0.04 -21.52 -14.80
CA SER A 286 -0.98 -21.03 -15.82
C SER A 286 -2.03 -20.11 -15.19
N THR A 287 -2.06 -18.85 -15.63
CA THR A 287 -3.11 -17.89 -15.24
C THR A 287 -4.03 -17.64 -16.42
N PRO A 288 -5.30 -18.05 -16.35
CA PRO A 288 -6.27 -17.75 -17.40
C PRO A 288 -6.55 -16.24 -17.46
N PRO A 289 -7.02 -15.75 -18.61
CA PRO A 289 -7.50 -14.36 -18.76
C PRO A 289 -8.58 -14.02 -17.73
N PRO A 290 -8.71 -12.74 -17.34
CA PRO A 290 -9.82 -12.30 -16.51
C PRO A 290 -11.16 -12.44 -17.25
N VAL A 291 -12.22 -12.69 -16.48
CA VAL A 291 -13.60 -12.75 -16.98
C VAL A 291 -14.29 -11.41 -16.69
N HIS A 292 -14.74 -10.75 -17.75
CA HIS A 292 -15.47 -9.49 -17.69
C HIS A 292 -16.95 -9.76 -17.92
N VAL A 293 -17.75 -9.65 -16.86
CA VAL A 293 -19.21 -9.78 -16.92
C VAL A 293 -19.84 -8.41 -17.13
N GLN A 294 -20.52 -8.19 -18.25
CA GLN A 294 -21.14 -6.90 -18.61
C GLN A 294 -22.52 -6.75 -17.97
N LEU A 295 -22.68 -5.83 -17.02
CA LEU A 295 -23.93 -5.68 -16.27
C LEU A 295 -25.05 -4.98 -17.06
N HIS A 296 -24.71 -4.14 -18.05
CA HIS A 296 -25.63 -3.31 -18.85
C HIS A 296 -25.13 -3.08 -20.27
#